data_AF-A0AAP4X733-F1
#
_entry.id   AF-A0AAP4X733-F1
#
_cell.length_a   1.000
_cell.length_b   1.000
_cell.length_c   1.000
_cell.angle_alpha   90.00
_cell.angle_beta   90.00
_cell.angle_gamma   90.00
#
_symmetry.space_group_name_H-M   'P 1'
#
loop_
_entity.id
_entity.type
_entity.pdbx_description
1 polymer ?
#
loop_
_entity_poly.entity_id
_entity_poly.type
_entity_poly.pdbx_seq_one_letter_code
_entity_poly.pdbx_strand_id
1 'polypeptide(L)'
;MHRFRPIKRSVVVWLSAMLVLLSFAASAHNVIHDHDSLSTSCTLCVHQHQFNAALPSTELSIAIVRQHFETVTYNCRTYSSVHQSLYHSRAPPFFS
;
A
#
# COMPACT_ATOMS: atom_id res chain seq x y z
N MET A 1 -19.42 13.79 -9.38
CA MET A 1 -18.92 12.84 -8.35
C MET A 1 -20.08 11.96 -7.88
N HIS A 2 -20.31 10.82 -8.53
CA HIS A 2 -21.39 9.89 -8.15
C HIS A 2 -20.96 9.00 -6.97
N ARG A 3 -21.76 9.03 -5.90
CA ARG A 3 -21.48 8.44 -4.58
C ARG A 3 -21.86 6.95 -4.58
N PHE A 4 -21.00 6.08 -5.12
CA PHE A 4 -21.14 4.60 -5.03
C PHE A 4 -20.75 4.10 -3.62
N ARG A 5 -21.61 4.30 -2.61
CA ARG A 5 -21.38 3.80 -1.23
C ARG A 5 -22.37 2.75 -0.70
N PRO A 6 -23.62 2.56 -1.19
CA PRO A 6 -24.54 1.59 -0.58
C PRO A 6 -24.30 0.13 -1.01
N ILE A 7 -23.85 -0.10 -2.25
CA ILE A 7 -23.69 -1.45 -2.83
C ILE A 7 -22.65 -2.27 -2.07
N LYS A 8 -21.52 -1.65 -1.70
CA LYS A 8 -20.43 -2.34 -0.99
C LYS A 8 -20.89 -2.88 0.36
N ARG A 9 -21.72 -2.12 1.08
CA ARG A 9 -22.20 -2.51 2.42
C ARG A 9 -23.21 -3.66 2.33
N SER A 10 -24.10 -3.63 1.34
CA SER A 10 -25.07 -4.70 1.11
C SER A 10 -24.37 -6.01 0.72
N VAL A 11 -23.36 -5.94 -0.15
CA VAL A 11 -22.59 -7.11 -0.58
C VAL A 11 -21.82 -7.71 0.59
N VAL A 12 -21.19 -6.88 1.43
CA VAL A 12 -20.46 -7.37 2.62
C VAL A 12 -21.40 -8.06 3.62
N VAL A 13 -22.59 -7.49 3.86
CA VAL A 13 -23.59 -8.12 4.75
C VAL A 13 -24.06 -9.46 4.18
N TRP A 14 -24.37 -9.50 2.88
CA TRP A 14 -24.82 -10.73 2.22
C TRP A 14 -23.73 -11.82 2.23
N LEU A 15 -22.49 -11.45 1.93
CA LEU A 15 -21.34 -12.38 2.00
C LEU A 15 -21.12 -12.86 3.44
N SER A 16 -21.22 -11.99 4.44
CA SER A 16 -21.05 -12.40 5.84
C SER A 16 -22.13 -13.40 6.28
N ALA A 17 -23.39 -13.20 5.87
CA ALA A 17 -24.47 -14.13 6.16
C ALA A 17 -24.25 -15.50 5.50
N MET A 18 -23.84 -15.53 4.23
CA MET A 18 -23.51 -16.78 3.53
C MET A 18 -22.35 -17.53 4.18
N LEU A 19 -21.31 -16.81 4.61
CA LEU A 19 -20.17 -17.41 5.30
C LEU A 19 -20.58 -18.04 6.64
N VAL A 20 -21.42 -17.38 7.44
CA VAL A 20 -21.91 -17.92 8.72
C VAL A 20 -22.70 -19.22 8.50
N LEU A 21 -23.58 -19.25 7.51
CA LEU A 21 -24.35 -20.46 7.17
C LEU A 21 -23.46 -21.61 6.69
N LEU A 22 -22.46 -21.30 5.85
CA LEU A 22 -21.49 -22.27 5.37
C LEU A 22 -20.60 -22.81 6.50
N SER A 23 -20.23 -21.99 7.48
CA SER A 23 -19.47 -22.43 8.66
C SER A 23 -20.27 -23.43 9.50
N PHE A 24 -21.57 -23.19 9.71
CA PHE A 24 -22.42 -24.13 10.45
C PHE A 24 -22.60 -25.45 9.70
N ALA A 25 -22.85 -25.39 8.38
CA ALA A 25 -22.97 -26.57 7.54
C ALA A 25 -21.68 -27.41 7.52
N ALA A 26 -20.51 -26.76 7.37
CA ALA A 26 -19.21 -27.43 7.42
C ALA A 26 -18.93 -28.07 8.80
N SER A 27 -19.33 -27.42 9.90
CA SER A 27 -19.15 -27.96 11.25
C SER A 27 -20.07 -29.16 11.52
N ALA A 28 -21.35 -29.11 11.10
CA ALA A 28 -22.26 -30.25 11.22
C ALA A 28 -21.80 -31.44 10.36
N HIS A 29 -21.25 -31.15 9.17
CA HIS A 29 -20.65 -32.15 8.29
C HIS A 29 -19.43 -32.84 8.93
N ASN A 30 -18.63 -32.12 9.71
CA ASN A 30 -17.50 -32.70 10.44
C ASN A 30 -17.95 -33.68 11.53
N VAL A 31 -19.07 -33.42 12.22
CA VAL A 31 -19.62 -34.33 13.25
C VAL A 31 -20.13 -35.64 12.63
N ILE A 32 -20.66 -35.59 11.41
CA ILE A 32 -21.12 -36.78 10.68
C ILE A 32 -19.95 -37.69 10.31
N HIS A 33 -18.77 -37.14 10.02
CA HIS A 33 -17.57 -37.92 9.74
C HIS A 33 -16.85 -38.45 10.99
N ASP A 34 -17.15 -37.96 12.19
CA ASP A 34 -16.55 -38.44 13.44
C ASP A 34 -17.11 -39.83 13.85
N HIS A 35 -18.35 -40.14 13.45
CA HIS A 35 -18.99 -41.44 13.71
C HIS A 35 -18.71 -42.51 12.64
N ASP A 36 -18.43 -42.12 11.40
CA ASP A 36 -18.10 -43.03 10.29
C ASP A 36 -16.59 -43.01 9.99
N SER A 37 -15.83 -43.76 10.78
CA SER A 37 -14.37 -43.92 10.69
C SER A 37 -13.86 -44.50 9.36
N LEU A 38 -14.74 -44.77 8.39
CA LEU A 38 -14.41 -45.31 7.06
C LEU A 38 -14.38 -44.26 5.93
N SER A 39 -14.77 -43.00 6.16
CA SER A 39 -14.82 -41.97 5.11
C SER A 39 -13.75 -40.89 5.30
N THR A 40 -12.49 -41.32 5.32
CA THR A 40 -11.30 -40.51 5.68
C THR A 40 -10.90 -39.42 4.68
N SER A 41 -11.74 -39.06 3.70
CA SER A 41 -11.37 -38.15 2.60
C SER A 41 -12.49 -37.22 2.16
N CYS A 42 -13.10 -36.50 3.11
CA CYS A 42 -13.90 -35.33 2.74
C CYS A 42 -12.98 -34.21 2.25
N THR A 43 -13.10 -33.85 0.97
CA THR A 43 -12.35 -32.74 0.35
C THR A 43 -12.57 -31.41 1.07
N LEU A 44 -13.76 -31.19 1.64
CA LEU A 44 -14.09 -29.97 2.40
C LEU A 44 -13.31 -29.90 3.72
N CYS A 45 -13.23 -31.01 4.48
CA CYS A 45 -12.50 -31.06 5.75
C CYS A 45 -10.98 -30.91 5.52
N VAL A 46 -10.46 -31.56 4.47
CA VAL A 46 -9.04 -31.41 4.08
C VAL A 46 -8.74 -29.98 3.65
N HIS A 47 -9.61 -29.34 2.87
CA HIS A 47 -9.41 -27.96 2.44
C HIS A 47 -9.52 -26.98 3.62
N GLN A 48 -10.44 -27.20 4.57
CA GLN A 48 -10.53 -26.40 5.78
C GLN A 48 -9.29 -26.56 6.67
N HIS A 49 -8.81 -27.80 6.84
CA HIS A 49 -7.59 -28.08 7.59
C HIS A 49 -6.37 -27.42 6.94
N GLN A 50 -6.25 -27.52 5.62
CA GLN A 50 -5.21 -26.84 4.84
C GLN A 50 -5.31 -25.33 4.96
N PHE A 51 -6.51 -24.74 4.88
CA PHE A 51 -6.70 -23.30 5.03
C PHE A 51 -6.30 -22.81 6.43
N ASN A 52 -6.70 -23.54 7.47
CA ASN A 52 -6.33 -23.22 8.85
C ASN A 52 -4.82 -23.39 9.09
N ALA A 53 -4.18 -24.37 8.45
CA ALA A 53 -2.74 -24.58 8.52
C ALA A 53 -1.93 -23.64 7.60
N ALA A 54 -2.55 -23.07 6.57
CA ALA A 54 -1.91 -22.19 5.60
C ALA A 54 -1.79 -20.74 6.09
N LEU A 55 -2.55 -20.35 7.11
CA LEU A 55 -2.35 -19.07 7.79
C LEU A 55 -1.21 -19.24 8.79
N PRO A 56 0.00 -18.72 8.52
CA PRO A 56 1.06 -18.75 9.51
C PRO A 56 0.58 -17.98 10.75
N SER A 57 0.43 -18.66 11.88
CA SER A 57 0.10 -18.06 13.17
C SER A 57 1.27 -17.27 13.77
N THR A 58 2.29 -16.96 12.95
CA THR A 58 3.47 -16.21 13.35
C THR A 58 3.09 -14.76 13.52
N GLU A 59 3.56 -14.15 14.61
CA GLU A 59 3.36 -12.74 14.89
C GLU A 59 3.86 -11.89 13.70
N LEU A 60 2.99 -11.01 13.18
CA LEU A 60 3.29 -10.16 12.03
C LEU A 60 4.35 -9.13 12.41
N SER A 61 5.63 -9.49 12.25
CA SER A 61 6.76 -8.60 12.46
C SER A 61 7.09 -7.86 11.16
N ILE A 62 6.51 -6.68 10.98
CA ILE A 62 6.86 -5.78 9.87
C ILE A 62 7.97 -4.86 10.37
N ALA A 63 9.19 -5.05 9.87
CA ALA A 63 10.28 -4.12 10.12
C ALA A 63 9.99 -2.78 9.45
N ILE A 64 9.60 -1.77 10.23
CA ILE A 64 9.38 -0.41 9.75
C ILE A 64 10.75 0.22 9.48
N VAL A 65 11.20 0.18 8.23
CA VAL A 65 12.39 0.92 7.79
C VAL A 65 12.00 2.38 7.56
N ARG A 66 12.34 3.25 8.51
CA ARG A 66 12.17 4.69 8.36
C ARG A 66 13.19 5.21 7.34
N GLN A 67 12.70 5.74 6.21
CA GLN A 67 13.53 6.40 5.23
C GLN A 67 13.93 7.80 5.73
N HIS A 68 15.21 8.11 5.69
CA HIS A 68 15.73 9.46 5.91
C HIS A 68 16.21 10.06 4.60
N PHE A 69 16.05 11.37 4.45
CA PHE A 69 16.58 12.12 3.30
C PHE A 69 17.83 12.87 3.73
N GLU A 70 18.79 12.97 2.81
CA GLU A 70 20.00 13.75 3.01
C GLU A 70 19.72 15.23 2.74
N THR A 71 20.06 16.08 3.70
CA THR A 71 19.85 17.53 3.56
C THR A 71 21.08 18.14 2.87
N VAL A 72 20.95 18.51 1.60
CA VAL A 72 22.05 19.13 0.85
C VAL A 72 22.09 20.63 1.14
N THR A 73 23.17 21.10 1.77
CA THR A 73 23.42 22.53 1.99
C THR A 73 24.27 23.11 0.86
N TYR A 74 23.77 24.13 0.18
CA TYR A 74 24.49 24.82 -0.89
C TYR A 74 25.17 26.09 -0.36
N ASN A 75 26.48 26.20 -0.56
CA ASN A 75 27.22 27.44 -0.31
C ASN A 75 27.02 28.40 -1.49
N CYS A 76 26.07 29.32 -1.38
CA CYS A 76 25.89 30.39 -2.36
C CYS A 76 26.96 31.47 -2.14
N ARG A 77 27.88 31.63 -3.10
CA ARG A 77 28.79 32.78 -3.12
C ARG A 77 28.12 33.93 -3.87
N THR A 78 27.74 34.96 -3.14
CA THR A 78 27.24 36.21 -3.71
C THR A 78 28.40 37.08 -4.18
N TYR A 79 28.38 37.48 -5.46
CA TYR A 79 29.33 38.43 -6.02
C TYR A 79 28.61 39.73 -6.34
N SER A 80 29.16 40.85 -5.86
CA SER A 80 28.73 42.19 -6.24
C SER A 80 29.68 42.71 -7.31
N SER A 81 29.14 43.12 -8.45
CA SER A 81 29.90 43.75 -9.54
C SER A 81 29.37 45.15 -9.76
N VAL A 82 30.27 46.14 -9.82
CA VAL A 82 29.93 47.53 -10.12
C VAL A 82 30.05 47.72 -11.63
N HIS A 83 28.94 48.03 -12.28
CA HIS A 83 28.94 48.38 -13.70
C HIS A 83 29.52 49.79 -13.88
N GLN A 84 30.62 49.91 -14.60
CA GLN A 84 31.15 51.19 -15.06
C GLN A 84 30.94 51.32 -16.57
N SER A 85 30.07 52.23 -16.97
CA SER A 85 29.93 52.62 -18.37
C SER A 85 30.94 53.72 -18.70
N LEU A 86 32.06 53.35 -19.32
CA LEU A 86 33.00 54.32 -19.89
C LEU A 86 32.48 54.81 -21.23
N TYR A 87 31.94 56.03 -21.26
CA TYR A 87 31.55 56.70 -22.51
C TYR A 87 32.79 57.32 -23.15
N HIS A 88 33.43 56.57 -24.07
CA HIS A 88 34.47 57.13 -24.93
C HIS A 88 33.81 57.94 -26.05
N SER A 89 33.39 59.17 -25.74
CA SER A 89 33.07 60.15 -26.77
C SER A 89 34.33 60.39 -27.61
N ARG A 90 34.42 59.72 -28.77
CA ARG A 90 35.36 60.11 -29.82
C ARG A 90 34.84 61.41 -30.42
N ALA A 91 35.01 62.52 -29.71
CA ALA A 91 34.93 63.82 -30.37
C ALA A 91 36.06 63.85 -31.41
N PRO A 92 35.76 64.14 -32.70
CA PRO A 92 36.78 64.17 -33.74
C PRO A 92 37.79 65.29 -33.44
N PRO A 93 39.09 65.10 -33.73
CA PRO A 93 40.09 66.14 -33.50
C PRO A 93 39.79 67.35 -34.39
N PHE A 94 39.71 68.53 -33.78
CA PHE A 94 39.66 69.80 -34.51
C PHE A 94 41.07 70.05 -35.07
N PHE A 95 41.21 70.03 -36.39
CA PHE A 95 42.42 70.52 -37.05
C PHE A 95 42.27 72.03 -37.24
N SER A 96 43.08 72.81 -36.53
CA SER A 96 43.34 74.24 -36.80
C SER A 96 44.56 74.38 -37.69
#